data_AF-A0A8X6FHI1-F1
#
_entry.id   AF-A0A8X6FHI1-F1
#
_cell.length_a   1.000
_cell.length_b   1.000
_cell.length_c   1.000
_cell.angle_alpha   90.00
_cell.angle_beta   90.00
_cell.angle_gamma   90.00
#
_symmetry.space_group_name_H-M   'P 1'
#
loop_
_entity.id
_entity.type
_entity.pdbx_description
1 polymer ?
#
loop_
_entity_poly.entity_id
_entity_poly.type
_entity_poly.pdbx_seq_one_letter_code
_entity_poly.pdbx_strand_id
1 'polypeptide(L)'
;MHEYEFRYVVQDTTPFHLQDIFPECTVQVQPVWYVKPHFRYKNKRLETKHIVSTEAVFYDGLWFKWVHSIETPHISWSSLTHKKFLDAAGNFQCPFRNETRHVWTLDNQAQVYTFAHPDGTYRLVFEWEYGVFSKPVKKFDAESLLENLGKYWQVYEYFRSFSSPTYRINETFSRKPVTCVANFQGLKGVFAHKLDGTFGLVYSFPEYIKEKWEGGIHKIHKGISLGDGIVFSAEKLSNGTVVLLDVYQVRGFPTAQWNREIVLMNFLQHLSLPEGYETQKYCQRVEDLPMIRYETDGYIIHNTTTDKIVKVKHTHSLDVVYMDGFFWLPGKEKPGLYRRFKALEKGLQNGHVYEVSVKNGNVLRERKDRFIGNTWKQIENILEKQSWQGPTIHEVVKVIKTTKRKCKSKAT
;
A
#
# COMPACT_ATOMS: atom_id res chain seq x y z
N MET A 1 16.65 -27.45 3.25
CA MET A 1 15.53 -27.84 2.37
C MET A 1 14.78 -26.57 2.00
N HIS A 2 14.36 -26.41 0.75
CA HIS A 2 13.53 -25.28 0.34
C HIS A 2 12.07 -25.65 0.55
N GLU A 3 11.27 -24.73 1.09
CA GLU A 3 9.84 -24.91 1.28
C GLU A 3 9.13 -23.72 0.61
N TYR A 4 8.19 -24.02 -0.28
CA TYR A 4 7.37 -23.03 -0.97
C TYR A 4 5.93 -23.24 -0.55
N GLU A 5 5.30 -22.17 -0.06
CA GLU A 5 3.94 -22.23 0.44
C GLU A 5 3.05 -21.23 -0.26
N PHE A 6 1.90 -21.72 -0.70
CA PHE A 6 0.74 -20.93 -1.05
C PHE A 6 -0.19 -20.91 0.16
N ARG A 7 -0.46 -19.73 0.73
CA ARG A 7 -1.27 -19.58 1.94
C ARG A 7 -2.49 -18.71 1.68
N TYR A 8 -3.66 -19.24 1.97
CA TYR A 8 -4.94 -18.56 1.84
C TYR A 8 -5.70 -18.54 3.17
N VAL A 9 -6.46 -17.48 3.42
CA VAL A 9 -7.25 -17.30 4.64
C VAL A 9 -8.72 -17.45 4.28
N VAL A 10 -9.46 -18.25 5.05
CA VAL A 10 -10.88 -18.56 4.81
C VAL A 10 -11.72 -18.46 6.08
N GLN A 11 -13.02 -18.23 5.90
CA GLN A 11 -13.95 -17.98 7.02
C GLN A 11 -14.41 -19.24 7.76
N ASP A 12 -14.70 -20.32 7.03
CA ASP A 12 -15.23 -21.55 7.61
C ASP A 12 -14.52 -22.76 6.97
N THR A 13 -14.39 -23.82 7.76
CA THR A 13 -13.83 -25.11 7.37
C THR A 13 -14.65 -26.27 7.91
N THR A 14 -15.95 -26.07 8.11
CA THR A 14 -16.91 -27.17 8.20
C THR A 14 -16.55 -28.17 7.08
N PRO A 15 -16.17 -29.39 7.50
CA PRO A 15 -14.97 -30.11 7.06
C PRO A 15 -14.87 -30.22 5.54
N PHE A 16 -13.73 -29.80 5.00
CA PHE A 16 -13.45 -29.92 3.57
C PHE A 16 -13.67 -31.35 3.09
N HIS A 17 -14.56 -31.48 2.12
CA HIS A 17 -14.64 -32.56 1.14
C HIS A 17 -13.36 -32.64 0.26
N LEU A 18 -12.17 -32.39 0.82
CA LEU A 18 -10.90 -32.62 0.11
C LEU A 18 -10.69 -34.10 -0.19
N GLN A 19 -11.40 -35.00 0.51
CA GLN A 19 -11.51 -36.41 0.14
C GLN A 19 -12.32 -36.62 -1.15
N ASP A 20 -13.26 -35.73 -1.50
CA ASP A 20 -13.94 -35.78 -2.80
C ASP A 20 -13.08 -35.19 -3.92
N ILE A 21 -12.14 -34.31 -3.55
CA ILE A 21 -11.21 -33.63 -4.46
C ILE A 21 -9.96 -34.47 -4.74
N PHE A 22 -9.41 -35.09 -3.69
CA PHE A 22 -8.26 -36.00 -3.72
C PHE A 22 -8.67 -37.32 -3.07
N PRO A 23 -9.53 -38.12 -3.72
CA PRO A 23 -10.07 -39.37 -3.16
C PRO A 23 -9.00 -40.40 -2.84
N GLU A 24 -7.84 -40.30 -3.47
CA GLU A 24 -6.70 -41.18 -3.25
C GLU A 24 -5.81 -40.74 -2.07
N CYS A 25 -6.02 -39.54 -1.52
CA CYS A 25 -5.20 -39.00 -0.45
C CYS A 25 -5.75 -39.36 0.93
N THR A 26 -4.89 -39.90 1.79
CA THR A 26 -5.23 -40.20 3.19
C THR A 26 -5.13 -38.93 4.05
N VAL A 27 -6.19 -38.62 4.81
CA VAL A 27 -6.19 -37.49 5.75
C VAL A 27 -5.44 -37.89 7.02
N GLN A 28 -4.49 -37.05 7.42
CA GLN A 28 -3.74 -37.22 8.68
C GLN A 28 -3.92 -36.00 9.57
N VAL A 29 -4.11 -36.25 10.88
CA VAL A 29 -4.07 -35.19 11.88
C VAL A 29 -2.65 -35.09 12.42
N GLN A 30 -2.01 -33.95 12.20
CA GLN A 30 -0.63 -33.70 12.60
C GLN A 30 -0.56 -32.52 13.58
N PRO A 31 -0.10 -32.73 14.83
CA PRO A 31 0.22 -31.64 15.73
C PRO A 31 1.58 -31.03 15.33
N VAL A 32 1.63 -29.71 15.17
CA VAL A 32 2.86 -28.97 14.90
C VAL A 32 3.05 -27.92 15.99
N TRP A 33 4.20 -27.98 16.66
CA TRP A 33 4.55 -27.03 17.72
C TRP A 33 5.49 -25.98 17.17
N TYR A 34 5.10 -24.72 17.34
CA TYR A 34 5.86 -23.55 16.95
C TYR A 34 6.42 -22.83 18.16
N VAL A 35 7.61 -22.25 18.00
CA VAL A 35 8.19 -21.28 18.92
C VAL A 35 8.51 -20.02 18.14
N LYS A 36 7.92 -18.90 18.57
CA LYS A 36 8.06 -17.59 17.90
C LYS A 36 9.53 -17.17 17.72
N PRO A 37 9.85 -16.53 16.59
CA PRO A 37 9.66 -17.06 15.25
C PRO A 37 10.82 -18.01 14.90
N HIS A 38 10.57 -18.94 13.99
CA HIS A 38 11.57 -19.78 13.32
C HIS A 38 11.94 -21.11 13.97
N PHE A 39 11.42 -21.54 15.12
CA PHE A 39 11.60 -22.92 15.57
C PHE A 39 10.28 -23.70 15.46
N ARG A 40 10.33 -24.90 14.89
CA ARG A 40 9.18 -25.81 14.82
C ARG A 40 9.57 -27.24 15.17
N TYR A 41 8.65 -27.96 15.78
CA TYR A 41 8.75 -29.41 15.97
C TYR A 41 7.71 -30.10 15.07
N LYS A 42 8.19 -30.75 14.01
CA LYS A 42 7.41 -31.44 12.96
C LYS A 42 8.02 -32.82 12.75
N ASN A 43 7.21 -33.87 12.61
CA ASN A 43 7.68 -35.22 12.29
C ASN A 43 8.82 -35.75 13.20
N LYS A 44 8.67 -35.52 14.51
CA LYS A 44 9.65 -35.89 15.56
C LYS A 44 11.03 -35.22 15.42
N ARG A 45 11.12 -34.13 14.65
CA ARG A 45 12.35 -33.36 14.42
C ARG A 45 12.15 -31.91 14.79
N LEU A 46 13.18 -31.33 15.40
CA LEU A 46 13.26 -29.88 15.57
C LEU A 46 13.87 -29.27 14.31
N GLU A 47 13.24 -28.22 13.81
CA GLU A 47 13.69 -27.50 12.62
C GLU A 47 13.69 -26.00 12.88
N THR A 48 14.58 -25.30 12.18
CA THR A 48 14.55 -23.85 12.06
C THR A 48 14.06 -23.43 10.68
N LYS A 49 13.00 -22.62 10.64
CA LYS A 49 12.39 -22.05 9.43
C LYS A 49 12.89 -20.64 9.16
N HIS A 50 13.77 -20.46 8.18
CA HIS A 50 14.20 -19.13 7.74
C HIS A 50 13.39 -18.64 6.54
N ILE A 51 12.61 -17.57 6.71
CA ILE A 51 11.84 -16.99 5.59
C ILE A 51 12.81 -16.24 4.68
N VAL A 52 12.90 -16.68 3.42
CA VAL A 52 13.73 -16.06 2.39
C VAL A 52 12.97 -14.91 1.72
N SER A 53 11.73 -15.16 1.33
CA SER A 53 10.85 -14.14 0.76
C SER A 53 9.40 -14.39 1.13
N THR A 54 8.61 -13.33 1.04
CA THR A 54 7.18 -13.34 1.26
C THR A 54 6.55 -12.33 0.34
N GLU A 55 5.57 -12.77 -0.41
CA GLU A 55 4.90 -11.95 -1.42
C GLU A 55 3.40 -12.13 -1.30
N ALA A 56 2.66 -11.07 -1.54
CA ALA A 56 1.23 -11.17 -1.76
C ALA A 56 1.02 -11.25 -3.26
N VAL A 57 0.28 -12.27 -3.68
CA VAL A 57 0.04 -12.56 -5.08
C VAL A 57 -1.44 -12.45 -5.33
N PHE A 58 -1.79 -11.77 -6.41
CA PHE A 58 -3.12 -11.80 -6.99
C PHE A 58 -3.05 -12.60 -8.28
N TYR A 59 -3.85 -13.65 -8.34
CA TYR A 59 -4.03 -14.45 -9.54
C TYR A 59 -5.51 -14.76 -9.66
N ASP A 60 -6.09 -14.55 -10.84
CA ASP A 60 -7.46 -14.97 -11.19
C ASP A 60 -8.53 -14.73 -10.10
N GLY A 61 -8.57 -13.50 -9.57
CA GLY A 61 -9.57 -13.07 -8.58
C GLY A 61 -9.23 -13.38 -7.12
N LEU A 62 -8.15 -14.12 -6.85
CA LEU A 62 -7.75 -14.55 -5.52
C LEU A 62 -6.49 -13.85 -5.04
N TRP A 63 -6.54 -13.33 -3.81
CA TRP A 63 -5.35 -12.85 -3.09
C TRP A 63 -4.85 -13.92 -2.14
N PHE A 64 -3.58 -14.30 -2.28
CA PHE A 64 -2.92 -15.25 -1.39
C PHE A 64 -1.52 -14.78 -1.04
N LYS A 65 -0.95 -15.41 0.00
CA LYS A 65 0.41 -15.15 0.46
C LYS A 65 1.31 -16.27 -0.05
N TRP A 66 2.27 -15.91 -0.89
CA TRP A 66 3.38 -16.78 -1.28
C TRP A 66 4.51 -16.64 -0.27
N VAL A 67 5.03 -17.77 0.21
CA VAL A 67 6.16 -17.80 1.15
C VAL A 67 7.21 -18.75 0.63
N HIS A 68 8.44 -18.28 0.54
CA HIS A 68 9.60 -19.14 0.33
C HIS A 68 10.44 -19.15 1.61
N SER A 69 10.70 -20.33 2.16
CA SER A 69 11.58 -20.53 3.30
C SER A 69 12.66 -21.59 3.06
N ILE A 70 13.68 -21.53 3.91
CA ILE A 70 14.72 -22.55 4.05
C ILE A 70 14.57 -23.19 5.43
N GLU A 71 14.33 -24.49 5.42
CA GLU A 71 14.22 -25.32 6.60
C GLU A 71 15.57 -25.97 6.93
N THR A 72 15.98 -25.87 8.19
CA THR A 72 17.23 -26.44 8.72
C THR A 72 16.93 -27.38 9.89
N PRO A 73 17.22 -28.68 9.80
CA PRO A 73 16.93 -29.63 10.86
C PRO A 73 18.04 -29.60 11.91
N HIS A 74 17.66 -29.82 13.17
CA HIS A 74 18.61 -30.01 14.27
C HIS A 74 18.61 -31.47 14.65
N ILE A 75 19.69 -32.17 14.29
CA ILE A 75 19.91 -33.58 14.65
C ILE A 75 20.32 -33.69 16.13
N SER A 76 20.98 -32.66 16.66
CA SER A 76 21.36 -32.55 18.07
C SER A 76 21.15 -31.13 18.60
N TRP A 77 20.85 -31.03 19.89
CA TRP A 77 20.64 -29.75 20.56
C TRP A 77 21.95 -29.19 21.09
N SER A 78 22.65 -28.40 20.27
CA SER A 78 23.92 -27.78 20.66
C SER A 78 23.74 -26.57 21.58
N SER A 79 24.77 -26.17 22.32
CA SER A 79 24.78 -24.93 23.12
C SER A 79 24.51 -23.69 22.27
N LEU A 80 24.95 -23.67 21.01
CA LEU A 80 24.67 -22.59 20.07
C LEU A 80 23.19 -22.55 19.67
N THR A 81 22.60 -23.71 19.38
CA THR A 81 21.15 -23.84 19.11
C THR A 81 20.33 -23.42 20.32
N HIS A 82 20.76 -23.82 21.53
CA HIS A 82 20.13 -23.42 22.78
C HIS A 82 20.16 -21.91 22.99
N LYS A 83 21.31 -21.26 22.77
CA LYS A 83 21.42 -19.80 22.88
C LYS A 83 20.50 -19.09 21.89
N LYS A 84 20.50 -19.49 20.62
CA LYS A 84 19.58 -18.94 19.60
C LYS A 84 18.11 -19.12 19.97
N PHE A 85 17.77 -20.27 20.55
CA PHE A 85 16.43 -20.54 21.06
C PHE A 85 16.06 -19.60 22.21
N LEU A 86 16.93 -19.46 23.22
CA LEU A 86 16.69 -18.56 24.35
C LEU A 86 16.60 -17.10 23.91
N ASP A 87 17.46 -16.65 22.99
CA ASP A 87 17.41 -15.30 22.43
C ASP A 87 16.06 -15.03 21.73
N ALA A 88 15.50 -16.04 21.04
CA ALA A 88 14.21 -15.93 20.35
C ALA A 88 13.01 -16.04 21.29
N ALA A 89 13.06 -16.93 22.29
CA ALA A 89 11.90 -17.34 23.09
C ALA A 89 11.88 -16.76 24.51
N GLY A 90 13.03 -16.35 25.05
CA GLY A 90 13.23 -16.03 26.47
C GLY A 90 12.45 -14.83 26.98
N ASN A 91 11.97 -13.97 26.09
CA ASN A 91 11.16 -12.80 26.43
C ASN A 91 9.65 -13.06 26.37
N PHE A 92 9.22 -14.31 26.16
CA PHE A 92 7.80 -14.66 26.08
C PHE A 92 7.38 -15.53 27.25
N GLN A 93 6.25 -15.19 27.87
CA GLN A 93 5.66 -15.98 28.96
C GLN A 93 5.24 -17.39 28.50
N CYS A 94 4.77 -17.51 27.26
CA CYS A 94 4.53 -18.79 26.59
C CYS A 94 4.91 -18.64 25.11
N PRO A 95 6.13 -19.05 24.71
CA PRO A 95 6.59 -18.91 23.34
C PRO A 95 6.01 -19.99 22.41
N PHE A 96 5.41 -21.03 22.99
CA PHE A 96 4.91 -22.20 22.28
C PHE A 96 3.50 -21.99 21.75
N ARG A 97 3.28 -22.39 20.50
CA ARG A 97 1.96 -22.47 19.88
C ARG A 97 1.79 -23.86 19.28
N ASN A 98 0.72 -24.55 19.66
CA ASN A 98 0.33 -25.80 19.03
C ASN A 98 -0.65 -25.50 17.89
N GLU A 99 -0.41 -26.09 16.73
CA GLU A 99 -1.31 -26.08 15.59
C GLU A 99 -1.73 -27.52 15.27
N THR A 100 -3.02 -27.80 15.40
CA THR A 100 -3.58 -29.07 14.93
C THR A 100 -3.89 -28.93 13.44
N ARG A 101 -3.13 -29.65 12.62
CA ARG A 101 -3.26 -29.62 11.16
C ARG A 101 -3.99 -30.85 10.67
N HIS A 102 -4.92 -30.65 9.76
CA HIS A 102 -5.43 -31.71 8.89
C HIS A 102 -4.63 -31.66 7.60
N VAL A 103 -3.95 -32.75 7.27
CA VAL A 103 -2.95 -32.82 6.19
C VAL A 103 -3.38 -33.85 5.16
N TRP A 104 -3.29 -33.48 3.89
CA TRP A 104 -3.47 -34.32 2.71
C TRP A 104 -2.16 -34.35 1.95
N THR A 105 -1.50 -35.51 1.94
CA THR A 105 -0.26 -35.71 1.17
C THR A 105 -0.63 -35.97 -0.28
N LEU A 106 -0.24 -35.06 -1.18
CA LEU A 106 -0.48 -35.21 -2.62
C LEU A 106 0.54 -36.14 -3.25
N ASP A 107 1.81 -35.98 -2.87
CA ASP A 107 2.92 -36.88 -3.21
C ASP A 107 4.07 -36.70 -2.19
N ASN A 108 5.25 -37.25 -2.50
CA ASN A 108 6.42 -37.16 -1.63
C ASN A 108 7.00 -35.75 -1.45
N GLN A 109 6.55 -34.77 -2.24
CA GLN A 109 7.05 -33.39 -2.25
C GLN A 109 5.96 -32.37 -1.90
N ALA A 110 4.69 -32.68 -2.10
CA ALA A 110 3.59 -31.75 -1.88
C ALA A 110 2.54 -32.25 -0.90
N GLN A 111 2.01 -31.31 -0.13
CA GLN A 111 0.86 -31.52 0.72
C GLN A 111 -0.03 -30.28 0.79
N VAL A 112 -1.30 -30.50 1.07
CA VAL A 112 -2.25 -29.45 1.47
C VAL A 112 -2.58 -29.65 2.93
N TYR A 113 -2.66 -28.58 3.69
CA TYR A 113 -3.15 -28.65 5.06
C TYR A 113 -3.97 -27.43 5.47
N THR A 114 -4.80 -27.64 6.48
CA THR A 114 -5.56 -26.59 7.12
C THR A 114 -5.40 -26.61 8.64
N PHE A 115 -5.52 -25.44 9.25
CA PHE A 115 -5.55 -25.28 10.69
C PHE A 115 -6.35 -24.05 11.11
N ALA A 116 -6.97 -24.15 12.29
CA ALA A 116 -7.66 -23.05 12.93
C ALA A 116 -6.64 -22.00 13.41
N HIS A 117 -6.97 -20.73 13.16
CA HIS A 117 -6.19 -19.61 13.65
C HIS A 117 -6.89 -18.94 14.84
N PRO A 118 -6.17 -18.39 15.83
CA PRO A 118 -6.75 -17.75 17.02
C PRO A 118 -7.74 -16.61 16.76
N ASP A 119 -7.79 -16.06 15.55
CA ASP A 119 -8.72 -15.01 15.14
C ASP A 119 -10.09 -15.57 14.68
N GLY A 120 -10.31 -16.89 14.83
CA GLY A 120 -11.55 -17.57 14.43
C GLY A 120 -11.63 -17.89 12.94
N THR A 121 -10.60 -17.55 12.16
CA THR A 121 -10.50 -17.92 10.74
C THR A 121 -9.62 -19.15 10.57
N TYR A 122 -9.58 -19.70 9.36
CA TYR A 122 -8.71 -20.83 9.05
C TYR A 122 -7.66 -20.46 8.01
N ARG A 123 -6.60 -21.26 7.95
CA ARG A 123 -5.54 -21.12 6.96
C ARG A 123 -5.53 -22.36 6.08
N LEU A 124 -5.71 -22.17 4.78
CA LEU A 124 -5.43 -23.20 3.79
C LEU A 124 -4.02 -23.01 3.27
N VAL A 125 -3.23 -24.07 3.30
CA VAL A 125 -1.84 -24.03 2.89
C VAL A 125 -1.57 -25.17 1.93
N PHE A 126 -1.12 -24.84 0.73
CA PHE A 126 -0.37 -25.77 -0.10
C PHE A 126 1.11 -25.58 0.20
N GLU A 127 1.81 -26.67 0.44
CA GLU A 127 3.23 -26.71 0.78
C GLU A 127 3.92 -27.67 -0.17
N TRP A 128 4.97 -27.17 -0.83
CA TRP A 128 5.84 -27.96 -1.69
C TRP A 128 7.28 -27.87 -1.17
N GLU A 129 7.85 -29.02 -0.86
CA GLU A 129 9.21 -29.19 -0.35
C GLU A 129 10.15 -29.59 -1.49
N TYR A 130 11.30 -28.91 -1.58
CA TYR A 130 12.33 -29.19 -2.57
C TYR A 130 13.72 -29.40 -1.96
N GLY A 131 14.41 -30.38 -2.54
CA GLY A 131 15.67 -30.90 -2.05
C GLY A 131 15.48 -31.78 -0.82
N VAL A 132 16.58 -32.24 -0.26
CA VAL A 132 16.57 -33.00 0.99
C VAL A 132 17.55 -32.37 1.96
N PHE A 133 17.33 -32.55 3.26
CA PHE A 133 18.23 -32.01 4.27
C PHE A 133 19.68 -32.51 4.11
N SER A 134 19.86 -33.74 3.62
CA SER A 134 21.18 -34.33 3.36
C SER A 134 21.89 -33.77 2.12
N LYS A 135 21.17 -33.12 1.21
CA LYS A 135 21.68 -32.50 -0.02
C LYS A 135 20.89 -31.22 -0.32
N PRO A 136 21.22 -30.09 0.33
CA PRO A 136 20.59 -28.81 0.04
C PRO A 136 20.90 -28.41 -1.40
N VAL A 137 19.88 -28.17 -2.22
CA VAL A 137 20.05 -27.74 -3.61
C VAL A 137 20.20 -26.21 -3.66
N LYS A 138 20.93 -25.69 -4.65
CA LYS A 138 20.92 -24.24 -4.94
C LYS A 138 19.52 -23.81 -5.44
N LYS A 139 19.20 -22.52 -5.29
CA LYS A 139 17.92 -21.92 -5.66
C LYS A 139 17.48 -22.38 -7.06
N PHE A 140 16.21 -22.79 -7.18
CA PHE A 140 15.54 -23.02 -8.46
C PHE A 140 15.54 -21.74 -9.29
N ASP A 141 15.77 -21.84 -10.60
CA ASP A 141 15.32 -20.79 -11.52
C ASP A 141 13.79 -20.79 -11.61
N ALA A 142 13.23 -19.65 -12.05
CA ALA A 142 11.79 -19.43 -12.00
C ALA A 142 11.01 -20.34 -12.97
N GLU A 143 11.56 -20.61 -14.16
CA GLU A 143 10.90 -21.44 -15.18
C GLU A 143 10.77 -22.89 -14.70
N SER A 144 11.87 -23.46 -14.20
CA SER A 144 11.86 -24.83 -13.71
C SER A 144 10.98 -24.97 -12.46
N LEU A 145 10.87 -23.93 -11.62
CA LEU A 145 9.92 -23.92 -10.49
C LEU A 145 8.46 -23.97 -10.97
N LEU A 146 8.11 -23.15 -11.97
CA LEU A 146 6.76 -23.10 -12.53
C LEU A 146 6.36 -24.43 -13.17
N GLU A 147 7.27 -25.05 -13.93
CA GLU A 147 7.03 -26.37 -14.53
C GLU A 147 6.73 -27.43 -13.47
N ASN A 148 7.52 -27.46 -12.38
CA ASN A 148 7.32 -28.42 -11.29
C ASN A 148 6.03 -28.15 -10.48
N LEU A 149 5.64 -26.89 -10.33
CA LEU A 149 4.39 -26.51 -9.66
C LEU A 149 3.16 -26.73 -10.55
N GLY A 150 3.34 -26.76 -11.87
CA GLY A 150 2.27 -26.88 -12.85
C GLY A 150 1.36 -28.09 -12.62
N LYS A 151 1.88 -29.22 -12.14
CA LYS A 151 1.05 -30.40 -11.80
C LYS A 151 0.07 -30.19 -10.64
N TYR A 152 0.28 -29.16 -9.82
CA TYR A 152 -0.59 -28.84 -8.68
C TYR A 152 -1.53 -27.66 -8.95
N TRP A 153 -1.64 -27.20 -10.21
CA TRP A 153 -2.46 -26.04 -10.57
C TRP A 153 -3.91 -26.17 -10.06
N GLN A 154 -4.47 -27.38 -10.04
CA GLN A 154 -5.85 -27.63 -9.57
C GLN A 154 -6.05 -27.25 -8.09
N VAL A 155 -5.01 -27.30 -7.26
CA VAL A 155 -5.10 -26.89 -5.84
C VAL A 155 -5.59 -25.45 -5.72
N TYR A 156 -5.14 -24.57 -6.63
CA TYR A 156 -5.56 -23.18 -6.68
C TYR A 156 -7.07 -23.04 -6.94
N GLU A 157 -7.61 -23.77 -7.94
CA GLU A 157 -9.04 -23.76 -8.27
C GLU A 157 -9.91 -24.12 -7.07
N TYR A 158 -9.49 -25.13 -6.31
CA TYR A 158 -10.21 -25.53 -5.11
C TYR A 158 -10.21 -24.43 -4.05
N PHE A 159 -9.07 -23.80 -3.81
CA PHE A 159 -8.96 -22.73 -2.81
C PHE A 159 -9.85 -21.53 -3.17
N ARG A 160 -10.05 -21.26 -4.47
CA ARG A 160 -10.94 -20.19 -4.96
C ARG A 160 -12.40 -20.38 -4.58
N SER A 161 -12.86 -21.63 -4.38
CA SER A 161 -14.25 -21.90 -3.99
C SER A 161 -14.58 -21.48 -2.55
N PHE A 162 -13.57 -21.21 -1.72
CA PHE A 162 -13.79 -20.86 -0.32
C PHE A 162 -14.10 -19.38 -0.12
N SER A 163 -15.05 -19.13 0.77
CA SER A 163 -15.41 -17.78 1.15
C SER A 163 -14.25 -17.10 1.88
N SER A 164 -13.90 -15.91 1.39
CA SER A 164 -12.96 -15.02 2.09
C SER A 164 -13.52 -14.66 3.47
N PRO A 165 -12.65 -14.52 4.49
CA PRO A 165 -13.07 -14.04 5.80
C PRO A 165 -13.70 -12.66 5.71
N THR A 166 -14.63 -12.36 6.62
CA THR A 166 -15.10 -10.99 6.82
C THR A 166 -13.91 -10.08 7.07
N TYR A 167 -13.89 -8.94 6.38
CA TYR A 167 -12.83 -7.96 6.51
C TYR A 167 -13.44 -6.57 6.76
N ARG A 168 -12.66 -5.69 7.38
CA ARG A 168 -13.04 -4.29 7.55
C ARG A 168 -12.13 -3.42 6.69
N ILE A 169 -12.74 -2.68 5.77
CA ILE A 169 -12.05 -1.64 5.03
C ILE A 169 -11.78 -0.48 5.98
N ASN A 170 -10.52 -0.04 6.03
CA ASN A 170 -10.18 1.15 6.77
C ASN A 170 -10.53 2.38 5.91
N GLU A 171 -11.66 3.00 6.21
CA GLU A 171 -12.12 4.21 5.51
C GLU A 171 -11.45 5.51 5.98
N THR A 172 -10.52 5.44 6.93
CA THR A 172 -9.80 6.59 7.50
C THR A 172 -8.40 6.77 6.92
N PHE A 173 -8.05 6.05 5.84
CA PHE A 173 -6.78 6.29 5.17
C PHE A 173 -6.65 7.75 4.76
N SER A 174 -5.47 8.30 5.02
CA SER A 174 -5.04 9.59 4.50
C SER A 174 -4.01 9.37 3.40
N ARG A 175 -3.85 10.39 2.56
CA ARG A 175 -2.84 10.42 1.51
C ARG A 175 -1.45 10.10 2.08
N LYS A 176 -0.73 9.15 1.48
CA LYS A 176 0.68 8.91 1.79
C LYS A 176 1.49 10.21 1.61
N PRO A 177 2.39 10.57 2.54
CA PRO A 177 3.24 11.74 2.38
C PRO A 177 4.07 11.66 1.09
N VAL A 178 4.08 12.76 0.32
CA VAL A 178 4.88 12.87 -0.91
C VAL A 178 5.95 13.95 -0.70
N THR A 179 7.22 13.55 -0.80
CA THR A 179 8.36 14.47 -0.64
C THR A 179 8.78 15.05 -1.98
N CYS A 180 9.08 16.35 -2.04
CA CYS A 180 9.61 16.97 -3.26
C CYS A 180 11.14 16.90 -3.27
N VAL A 181 11.74 16.50 -4.39
CA VAL A 181 13.20 16.48 -4.60
C VAL A 181 13.57 17.18 -5.89
N ALA A 182 14.84 17.58 -6.01
CA ALA A 182 15.32 18.36 -7.16
C ALA A 182 15.55 17.51 -8.42
N ASN A 183 16.00 16.26 -8.29
CA ASN A 183 16.26 15.37 -9.41
C ASN A 183 16.14 13.88 -9.02
N PHE A 184 16.26 13.00 -10.00
CA PHE A 184 16.15 11.54 -9.82
C PHE A 184 17.43 10.85 -9.32
N GLN A 185 18.55 11.56 -9.22
CA GLN A 185 19.86 10.93 -9.09
C GLN A 185 19.98 10.17 -7.77
N GLY A 186 20.32 8.88 -7.85
CA GLY A 186 20.49 8.00 -6.69
C GLY A 186 19.18 7.53 -6.03
N LEU A 187 18.01 7.88 -6.58
CA LEU A 187 16.74 7.39 -6.08
C LEU A 187 16.44 5.98 -6.61
N LYS A 188 16.03 5.10 -5.71
CA LYS A 188 15.60 3.74 -6.03
C LYS A 188 14.08 3.64 -6.00
N GLY A 189 13.49 3.00 -6.99
CA GLY A 189 12.05 2.76 -7.06
C GLY A 189 11.55 2.61 -8.49
N VAL A 190 10.24 2.64 -8.63
CA VAL A 190 9.56 2.70 -9.93
C VAL A 190 9.10 4.14 -10.20
N PHE A 191 9.12 4.53 -11.47
CA PHE A 191 8.86 5.88 -11.95
C PHE A 191 7.49 5.93 -12.61
N ALA A 192 6.84 7.08 -12.53
CA ALA A 192 5.53 7.35 -13.12
C ALA A 192 5.44 8.84 -13.48
N HIS A 193 4.61 9.18 -14.46
CA HIS A 193 4.23 10.58 -14.69
C HIS A 193 3.43 11.12 -13.51
N LYS A 194 3.75 12.33 -13.05
CA LYS A 194 2.94 13.03 -12.05
C LYS A 194 1.74 13.64 -12.75
N LEU A 195 0.58 13.03 -12.57
CA LEU A 195 -0.68 13.56 -13.06
C LEU A 195 -1.03 14.91 -12.38
N ASP A 196 -1.79 15.73 -13.09
CA ASP A 196 -2.42 16.92 -12.52
C ASP A 196 -3.93 16.70 -12.36
N GLY A 197 -4.34 16.31 -11.16
CA GLY A 197 -5.74 16.11 -10.83
C GLY A 197 -6.04 16.26 -9.34
N THR A 198 -7.24 15.84 -8.95
CA THR A 198 -7.68 15.80 -7.56
C THR A 198 -7.38 14.43 -6.97
N PHE A 199 -6.59 14.38 -5.91
CA PHE A 199 -6.32 13.14 -5.21
C PHE A 199 -7.56 12.61 -4.49
N GLY A 200 -7.71 11.29 -4.44
CA GLY A 200 -8.75 10.63 -3.67
C GLY A 200 -8.44 9.17 -3.38
N LEU A 201 -9.40 8.52 -2.74
CA LEU A 201 -9.39 7.10 -2.44
C LEU A 201 -10.61 6.42 -3.08
N VAL A 202 -10.38 5.24 -3.64
CA VAL A 202 -11.41 4.40 -4.25
C VAL A 202 -11.49 3.12 -3.45
N TYR A 203 -12.64 2.87 -2.84
CA TYR A 203 -12.92 1.70 -2.01
C TYR A 203 -13.78 0.74 -2.83
N SER A 204 -13.23 -0.43 -3.12
CA SER A 204 -13.88 -1.45 -3.93
C SER A 204 -14.43 -2.56 -3.04
N PHE A 205 -15.72 -2.83 -3.21
CA PHE A 205 -16.51 -3.85 -2.53
C PHE A 205 -16.99 -4.88 -3.58
N PRO A 206 -17.63 -6.01 -3.20
CA PRO A 206 -18.02 -7.03 -4.17
C PRO A 206 -18.96 -6.48 -5.26
N GLU A 207 -19.89 -5.60 -4.88
CA GLU A 207 -20.98 -5.14 -5.77
C GLU A 207 -20.96 -3.63 -6.05
N TYR A 208 -20.01 -2.88 -5.47
CA TYR A 208 -19.97 -1.44 -5.66
C TYR A 208 -18.59 -0.86 -5.40
N ILE A 209 -18.38 0.34 -5.95
CA ILE A 209 -17.24 1.19 -5.66
C ILE A 209 -17.71 2.44 -4.95
N LYS A 210 -16.92 2.90 -3.99
CA LYS A 210 -17.10 4.18 -3.30
C LYS A 210 -15.88 5.05 -3.53
N GLU A 211 -16.06 6.24 -4.07
CA GLU A 211 -15.00 7.24 -4.28
C GLU A 211 -15.06 8.28 -3.16
N LYS A 212 -13.89 8.70 -2.66
CA LYS A 212 -13.71 9.83 -1.75
C LYS A 212 -12.61 10.75 -2.26
N TRP A 213 -12.98 11.97 -2.65
CA TRP A 213 -12.04 12.95 -3.19
C TRP A 213 -11.65 14.00 -2.14
N GLU A 214 -10.42 14.49 -2.20
CA GLU A 214 -10.04 15.73 -1.53
C GLU A 214 -11.02 16.84 -1.99
N GLY A 215 -11.52 17.64 -1.06
CA GLY A 215 -12.58 18.64 -1.33
C GLY A 215 -14.01 18.15 -1.08
N GLY A 216 -14.22 16.91 -0.64
CA GLY A 216 -15.47 16.47 -0.01
C GLY A 216 -16.47 15.73 -0.91
N ILE A 217 -16.12 15.46 -2.16
CA ILE A 217 -17.00 14.74 -3.09
C ILE A 217 -16.95 13.24 -2.80
N HIS A 218 -18.12 12.67 -2.52
CA HIS A 218 -18.31 11.23 -2.36
C HIS A 218 -19.22 10.71 -3.48
N LYS A 219 -18.82 9.63 -4.15
CA LYS A 219 -19.66 8.94 -5.15
C LYS A 219 -19.74 7.45 -4.84
N ILE A 220 -20.90 6.85 -5.13
CA ILE A 220 -21.10 5.40 -5.02
C ILE A 220 -21.59 4.90 -6.37
N HIS A 221 -20.88 3.92 -6.92
CA HIS A 221 -21.17 3.27 -8.19
C HIS A 221 -21.60 1.83 -7.90
N LYS A 222 -22.90 1.53 -8.02
CA LYS A 222 -23.43 0.18 -7.82
C LYS A 222 -23.27 -0.66 -9.08
N GLY A 223 -23.10 -1.98 -8.91
CA GLY A 223 -22.93 -2.94 -10.01
C GLY A 223 -21.55 -2.92 -10.65
N ILE A 224 -20.57 -2.25 -10.03
CA ILE A 224 -19.19 -2.15 -10.52
C ILE A 224 -18.25 -2.51 -9.38
N SER A 225 -17.24 -3.34 -9.66
CA SER A 225 -16.19 -3.70 -8.71
C SER A 225 -14.82 -3.72 -9.38
N LEU A 226 -13.80 -3.27 -8.65
CA LEU A 226 -12.37 -3.39 -8.99
C LEU A 226 -11.70 -4.54 -8.22
N GLY A 227 -12.50 -5.47 -7.72
CA GLY A 227 -12.06 -6.51 -6.80
C GLY A 227 -12.52 -6.22 -5.37
N ASP A 228 -12.87 -7.27 -4.67
CA ASP A 228 -13.56 -7.19 -3.40
C ASP A 228 -12.57 -6.89 -2.25
N GLY A 229 -12.86 -5.83 -1.48
CA GLY A 229 -12.13 -5.44 -0.28
C GLY A 229 -10.84 -4.66 -0.54
N ILE A 230 -10.73 -3.96 -1.66
CA ILE A 230 -9.50 -3.26 -2.06
C ILE A 230 -9.64 -1.75 -1.88
N VAL A 231 -8.60 -1.12 -1.38
CA VAL A 231 -8.51 0.34 -1.27
C VAL A 231 -7.41 0.84 -2.19
N PHE A 232 -7.78 1.66 -3.15
CA PHE A 232 -6.86 2.32 -4.05
C PHE A 232 -6.69 3.77 -3.66
N SER A 233 -5.49 4.31 -3.82
CA SER A 233 -5.36 5.75 -4.05
C SER A 233 -5.52 6.04 -5.53
N ALA A 234 -6.13 7.18 -5.84
CA ALA A 234 -6.45 7.57 -7.20
C ALA A 234 -6.25 9.08 -7.40
N GLU A 235 -6.17 9.48 -8.67
CA GLU A 235 -6.20 10.86 -9.10
C GLU A 235 -7.32 11.03 -10.13
N LYS A 236 -8.18 12.01 -9.89
CA LYS A 236 -9.28 12.35 -10.79
C LYS A 236 -8.88 13.53 -11.66
N LEU A 237 -8.90 13.32 -12.97
CA LEU A 237 -8.52 14.31 -13.96
C LEU A 237 -9.69 15.24 -14.29
N SER A 238 -9.37 16.36 -14.93
CA SER A 238 -10.35 17.41 -15.31
C SER A 238 -11.45 16.90 -16.26
N ASN A 239 -11.11 15.94 -17.13
CA ASN A 239 -12.04 15.27 -18.04
C ASN A 239 -12.95 14.21 -17.35
N GLY A 240 -12.78 13.99 -16.04
CA GLY A 240 -13.53 13.04 -15.26
C GLY A 240 -12.92 11.64 -15.14
N THR A 241 -11.87 11.32 -15.91
CA THR A 241 -11.15 10.03 -15.81
C THR A 241 -10.56 9.85 -14.42
N VAL A 242 -10.71 8.66 -13.85
CA VAL A 242 -10.14 8.25 -12.56
C VAL A 242 -8.94 7.35 -12.82
N VAL A 243 -7.74 7.80 -12.43
CA VAL A 243 -6.52 7.01 -12.56
C VAL A 243 -6.15 6.41 -11.21
N LEU A 244 -6.17 5.08 -11.11
CA LEU A 244 -5.72 4.33 -9.94
C LEU A 244 -4.19 4.38 -9.86
N LEU A 245 -3.66 4.89 -8.75
CA LEU A 245 -2.23 5.14 -8.55
C LEU A 245 -1.55 4.03 -7.76
N ASP A 246 -2.18 3.54 -6.70
CA ASP A 246 -1.59 2.59 -5.76
C ASP A 246 -2.71 1.81 -5.04
N VAL A 247 -2.38 0.65 -4.50
CA VAL A 247 -3.22 -0.13 -3.60
C VAL A 247 -2.72 0.05 -2.18
N TYR A 248 -3.56 0.58 -1.28
CA TYR A 248 -3.23 0.82 0.12
C TYR A 248 -3.56 -0.39 1.00
N GLN A 249 -4.65 -1.08 0.65
CA GLN A 249 -5.18 -2.18 1.45
C GLN A 249 -5.84 -3.21 0.54
N VAL A 250 -5.72 -4.47 0.93
CA VAL A 250 -6.45 -5.60 0.34
C VAL A 250 -7.04 -6.41 1.49
N ARG A 251 -8.36 -6.64 1.47
CA ARG A 251 -9.10 -7.48 2.43
C ARG A 251 -8.77 -7.17 3.90
N GLY A 252 -8.62 -5.90 4.25
CA GLY A 252 -8.27 -5.50 5.61
C GLY A 252 -6.77 -5.35 5.88
N PHE A 253 -5.88 -5.86 5.03
CA PHE A 253 -4.43 -5.85 5.23
C PHE A 253 -3.74 -4.70 4.50
N PRO A 254 -2.95 -3.86 5.19
CA PRO A 254 -2.13 -2.84 4.54
C PRO A 254 -1.06 -3.48 3.65
N THR A 255 -0.90 -2.92 2.45
CA THR A 255 0.03 -3.45 1.43
C THR A 255 1.45 -2.87 1.53
N ALA A 256 1.71 -1.96 2.48
CA ALA A 256 2.99 -1.28 2.64
C ALA A 256 4.16 -2.23 2.95
N GLN A 257 3.87 -3.38 3.59
CA GLN A 257 4.87 -4.42 3.91
C GLN A 257 5.01 -5.47 2.79
N TRP A 258 4.24 -5.35 1.71
CA TRP A 258 4.26 -6.30 0.61
C TRP A 258 5.32 -5.89 -0.42
N ASN A 259 5.66 -6.80 -1.33
CA ASN A 259 6.49 -6.45 -2.47
C ASN A 259 5.77 -5.40 -3.33
N ARG A 260 6.20 -4.13 -3.19
CA ARG A 260 5.53 -2.99 -3.82
C ARG A 260 5.71 -2.99 -5.33
N GLU A 261 6.79 -3.58 -5.83
CA GLU A 261 7.01 -3.72 -7.27
C GLU A 261 5.90 -4.58 -7.90
N ILE A 262 5.56 -5.71 -7.28
CA ILE A 262 4.45 -6.56 -7.74
C ILE A 262 3.12 -5.79 -7.73
N VAL A 263 2.85 -5.01 -6.68
CA VAL A 263 1.61 -4.24 -6.59
C VAL A 263 1.51 -3.19 -7.71
N LEU A 264 2.56 -2.40 -7.89
CA LEU A 264 2.55 -1.23 -8.79
C LEU A 264 2.75 -1.60 -10.26
N MET A 265 3.64 -2.56 -10.55
CA MET A 265 4.03 -2.94 -11.91
C MET A 265 3.21 -4.11 -12.47
N ASN A 266 2.68 -4.98 -11.60
CA ASN A 266 1.98 -6.19 -12.04
C ASN A 266 0.49 -6.11 -11.72
N PHE A 267 0.10 -6.08 -10.45
CA PHE A 267 -1.31 -6.15 -10.04
C PHE A 267 -2.16 -5.03 -10.66
N LEU A 268 -1.75 -3.76 -10.49
CA LEU A 268 -2.50 -2.64 -11.03
C LEU A 268 -2.73 -2.76 -12.54
N GLN A 269 -1.75 -3.26 -13.30
CA GLN A 269 -1.82 -3.32 -14.76
C GLN A 269 -2.76 -4.40 -15.28
N HIS A 270 -3.05 -5.42 -14.48
CA HIS A 270 -3.92 -6.55 -14.86
C HIS A 270 -5.36 -6.41 -14.33
N LEU A 271 -5.70 -5.26 -13.75
CA LEU A 271 -7.07 -4.98 -13.32
C LEU A 271 -8.00 -4.88 -14.52
N SER A 272 -9.15 -5.55 -14.42
CA SER A 272 -10.30 -5.26 -15.28
C SER A 272 -10.93 -3.95 -14.81
N LEU A 273 -10.82 -2.90 -15.63
CA LEU A 273 -11.26 -1.56 -15.27
C LEU A 273 -12.63 -1.25 -15.88
N PRO A 274 -13.54 -0.63 -15.13
CA PRO A 274 -14.79 -0.11 -15.68
C PRO A 274 -14.53 1.13 -16.55
N GLU A 275 -15.54 1.56 -17.30
CA GLU A 275 -15.48 2.77 -18.10
C GLU A 275 -15.13 4.01 -17.23
N GLY A 276 -14.24 4.86 -17.75
CA GLY A 276 -13.76 6.06 -17.06
C GLY A 276 -12.64 5.80 -16.04
N TYR A 277 -12.20 4.55 -15.87
CA TYR A 277 -11.09 4.18 -14.99
C TYR A 277 -9.86 3.76 -15.78
N GLU A 278 -8.70 4.21 -15.30
CA GLU A 278 -7.38 3.87 -15.82
C GLU A 278 -6.42 3.54 -14.67
N THR A 279 -5.26 2.97 -14.99
CA THR A 279 -4.19 2.71 -14.02
C THR A 279 -2.96 3.52 -14.38
N GLN A 280 -2.31 4.08 -13.36
CA GLN A 280 -1.01 4.70 -13.50
C GLN A 280 -0.03 3.70 -14.12
N LYS A 281 0.71 4.12 -15.14
CA LYS A 281 1.80 3.33 -15.72
C LYS A 281 3.08 3.62 -14.95
N TYR A 282 3.68 2.56 -14.42
CA TYR A 282 4.96 2.58 -13.74
C TYR A 282 6.04 1.90 -14.60
N CYS A 283 7.27 2.40 -14.53
CA CYS A 283 8.42 1.87 -15.25
C CYS A 283 9.65 1.83 -14.33
N GLN A 284 10.65 0.99 -14.65
CA GLN A 284 11.91 0.95 -13.89
C GLN A 284 12.84 2.13 -14.23
N ARG A 285 12.66 2.76 -15.39
CA ARG A 285 13.38 3.96 -15.81
C ARG A 285 12.42 5.02 -16.31
N VAL A 286 12.81 6.29 -16.18
CA VAL A 286 12.02 7.43 -16.68
C VAL A 286 11.92 7.41 -18.21
N GLU A 287 12.97 6.96 -18.90
CA GLU A 287 13.04 6.87 -20.37
C GLU A 287 11.97 5.94 -20.95
N ASP A 288 11.59 4.91 -20.18
CA ASP A 288 10.64 3.87 -20.61
C ASP A 288 9.18 4.30 -20.39
N LEU A 289 8.95 5.47 -19.78
CA LEU A 289 7.60 5.93 -19.49
C LEU A 289 6.86 6.22 -20.80
N PRO A 290 5.65 5.66 -20.97
CA PRO A 290 4.88 5.87 -22.18
C PRO A 290 4.49 7.35 -22.32
N MET A 291 4.30 7.77 -23.57
CA MET A 291 3.67 9.05 -23.84
C MET A 291 2.23 9.02 -23.30
N ILE A 292 1.86 10.07 -22.59
CA ILE A 292 0.60 10.19 -21.85
C ILE A 292 -0.21 11.32 -22.47
N ARG A 293 -1.51 11.08 -22.64
CA ARG A 293 -2.47 12.03 -23.23
C ARG A 293 -2.97 13.11 -22.26
N TYR A 294 -2.51 13.07 -21.01
CA TYR A 294 -2.93 13.99 -19.95
C TYR A 294 -1.82 14.98 -19.63
N GLU A 295 -2.22 16.11 -19.05
CA GLU A 295 -1.26 17.06 -18.50
C GLU A 295 -0.51 16.42 -17.32
N THR A 296 0.81 16.58 -17.33
CA THR A 296 1.71 16.10 -16.29
C THR A 296 2.56 17.24 -15.76
N ASP A 297 2.92 17.16 -14.49
CA ASP A 297 3.66 18.19 -13.76
C ASP A 297 4.97 17.60 -13.20
N GLY A 298 5.66 16.85 -14.05
CA GLY A 298 6.87 16.11 -13.73
C GLY A 298 6.59 14.64 -13.43
N TYR A 299 7.28 14.09 -12.42
CA TYR A 299 7.33 12.65 -12.21
C TYR A 299 7.19 12.28 -10.74
N ILE A 300 6.68 11.08 -10.50
CA ILE A 300 6.62 10.39 -9.22
C ILE A 300 7.64 9.24 -9.23
N ILE A 301 8.33 9.06 -8.11
CA ILE A 301 9.12 7.87 -7.81
C ILE A 301 8.49 7.20 -6.59
N HIS A 302 8.20 5.91 -6.69
CA HIS A 302 7.74 5.09 -5.58
C HIS A 302 8.83 4.10 -5.20
N ASN A 303 9.40 4.27 -4.01
CA ASN A 303 10.42 3.35 -3.51
C ASN A 303 9.80 2.01 -3.13
N THR A 304 10.18 0.94 -3.82
CA THR A 304 9.53 -0.37 -3.68
C THR A 304 9.91 -1.12 -2.40
N THR A 305 10.94 -0.67 -1.68
CA THR A 305 11.41 -1.28 -0.41
C THR A 305 10.86 -0.56 0.82
N THR A 306 10.77 0.77 0.77
CA THR A 306 10.39 1.62 1.92
C THR A 306 8.98 2.19 1.82
N ASP A 307 8.29 1.96 0.69
CA ASP A 307 6.98 2.51 0.36
C ASP A 307 6.90 4.06 0.36
N LYS A 308 8.07 4.73 0.35
CA LYS A 308 8.16 6.19 0.30
C LYS A 308 7.88 6.70 -1.12
N ILE A 309 7.13 7.79 -1.20
CA ILE A 309 6.78 8.45 -2.46
C ILE A 309 7.50 9.79 -2.54
N VAL A 310 8.15 10.02 -3.68
CA VAL A 310 8.88 11.22 -4.00
C VAL A 310 8.35 11.80 -5.31
N LYS A 311 8.35 13.13 -5.44
CA LYS A 311 8.01 13.83 -6.68
C LYS A 311 9.13 14.77 -7.12
N VAL A 312 9.32 14.85 -8.42
CA VAL A 312 10.15 15.85 -9.08
C VAL A 312 9.23 16.70 -9.94
N LYS A 313 9.29 18.02 -9.75
CA LYS A 313 8.57 18.99 -10.57
C LYS A 313 9.56 19.79 -11.39
N HIS A 314 9.19 20.13 -12.63
CA HIS A 314 9.98 21.04 -13.46
C HIS A 314 9.74 22.51 -13.11
N THR A 315 8.56 22.80 -12.58
CA THR A 315 8.15 24.14 -12.19
C THR A 315 7.53 24.11 -10.82
N HIS A 316 7.99 25.01 -9.96
CA HIS A 316 7.45 25.16 -8.61
C HIS A 316 6.45 26.32 -8.55
N SER A 317 5.33 26.06 -7.89
CA SER A 317 4.23 26.99 -7.66
C SER A 317 3.83 26.98 -6.19
N LEU A 318 3.20 28.06 -5.74
CA LEU A 318 2.61 28.19 -4.41
C LEU A 318 1.08 28.27 -4.55
N ASP A 319 0.36 27.46 -3.78
CA ASP A 319 -1.07 27.68 -3.56
C ASP A 319 -1.24 28.72 -2.44
N VAL A 320 -1.80 29.88 -2.76
CA VAL A 320 -1.91 31.03 -1.85
C VAL A 320 -3.31 31.60 -1.83
N VAL A 321 -3.75 32.10 -0.69
CA VAL A 321 -5.09 32.72 -0.54
C VAL A 321 -5.01 34.17 -0.97
N TYR A 322 -5.89 34.58 -1.89
CA TYR A 322 -6.02 35.98 -2.29
C TYR A 322 -6.96 36.74 -1.36
N MET A 323 -6.56 37.93 -0.91
CA MET A 323 -7.40 38.83 -0.13
C MET A 323 -6.88 40.26 -0.18
N ASP A 324 -7.76 41.18 -0.59
CA ASP A 324 -7.58 42.63 -0.61
C ASP A 324 -6.38 43.10 -1.44
N GLY A 325 -6.17 42.51 -2.62
CA GLY A 325 -5.05 42.85 -3.51
C GLY A 325 -3.74 42.14 -3.19
N PHE A 326 -3.73 41.25 -2.19
CA PHE A 326 -2.54 40.52 -1.77
C PHE A 326 -2.75 39.01 -1.74
N PHE A 327 -1.68 38.28 -2.01
CA PHE A 327 -1.57 36.86 -1.70
C PHE A 327 -0.97 36.66 -0.33
N TRP A 328 -1.62 35.85 0.49
CA TRP A 328 -1.26 35.62 1.89
C TRP A 328 -0.57 34.27 2.08
N LEU A 329 0.51 34.30 2.86
CA LEU A 329 1.36 33.17 3.24
C LEU A 329 1.37 33.06 4.77
N PRO A 330 1.26 31.85 5.35
CA PRO A 330 1.44 31.66 6.79
C PRO A 330 2.88 32.00 7.22
N GLY A 331 3.06 32.58 8.42
CA GLY A 331 4.38 32.79 9.01
C GLY A 331 4.91 31.59 9.80
N LYS A 332 6.23 31.53 10.01
CA LYS A 332 6.94 30.47 10.74
C LYS A 332 6.85 30.58 12.26
N GLU A 333 7.00 31.80 12.77
CA GLU A 333 7.51 32.02 14.12
C GLU A 333 6.46 32.37 15.17
N LYS A 334 5.31 32.95 14.78
CA LYS A 334 4.28 33.40 15.74
C LYS A 334 2.86 33.25 15.18
N PRO A 335 1.88 32.79 15.99
CA PRO A 335 0.47 32.92 15.66
C PRO A 335 0.13 34.38 15.35
N GLY A 336 -0.45 34.65 14.18
CA GLY A 336 -0.77 36.01 13.75
C GLY A 336 0.30 36.73 12.92
N LEU A 337 1.52 36.18 12.80
CA LEU A 337 2.50 36.67 11.84
C LEU A 337 2.21 36.02 10.48
N TYR A 338 1.98 36.86 9.47
CA TYR A 338 1.73 36.43 8.09
C TYR A 338 2.73 37.12 7.18
N ARG A 339 2.97 36.50 6.04
CA ARG A 339 3.67 37.12 4.92
C ARG A 339 2.67 37.39 3.81
N ARG A 340 2.89 38.45 3.03
CA ARG A 340 2.06 38.71 1.85
C ARG A 340 2.86 39.37 0.74
N PHE A 341 2.43 39.15 -0.49
CA PHE A 341 2.96 39.86 -1.65
C PHE A 341 1.80 40.37 -2.51
N LYS A 342 2.03 41.45 -3.25
CA LYS A 342 1.00 42.07 -4.07
C LYS A 342 0.66 41.16 -5.26
N ALA A 343 -0.63 40.96 -5.53
CA ALA A 343 -1.05 40.27 -6.74
C ALA A 343 -0.75 41.14 -7.97
N LEU A 344 -0.26 40.51 -9.04
CA LEU A 344 0.03 41.19 -10.30
C LEU A 344 -1.23 41.34 -11.16
N GLU A 345 -2.15 40.38 -11.03
CA GLU A 345 -3.40 40.28 -11.76
C GLU A 345 -4.52 41.09 -11.08
N LYS A 346 -5.45 41.56 -11.91
CA LYS A 346 -6.68 42.24 -11.47
C LYS A 346 -7.87 41.28 -11.58
N GLY A 347 -8.93 41.54 -10.80
CA GLY A 347 -10.19 40.79 -10.88
C GLY A 347 -10.21 39.45 -10.14
N LEU A 348 -9.24 39.21 -9.26
CA LEU A 348 -9.22 38.01 -8.41
C LEU A 348 -10.27 38.11 -7.28
N GLN A 349 -10.78 36.96 -6.84
CA GLN A 349 -11.85 36.89 -5.84
C GLN A 349 -11.29 36.68 -4.43
N ASN A 350 -11.72 37.54 -3.50
CA ASN A 350 -11.29 37.47 -2.11
C ASN A 350 -11.69 36.13 -1.46
N GLY A 351 -10.75 35.52 -0.73
CA GLY A 351 -10.95 34.25 -0.03
C GLY A 351 -10.65 33.00 -0.87
N HIS A 352 -10.41 33.16 -2.19
CA HIS A 352 -10.12 32.04 -3.08
C HIS A 352 -8.63 31.69 -3.05
N VAL A 353 -8.33 30.42 -3.35
CA VAL A 353 -6.97 29.91 -3.45
C VAL A 353 -6.53 29.96 -4.92
N TYR A 354 -5.34 30.50 -5.16
CA TYR A 354 -4.73 30.57 -6.48
C TYR A 354 -3.37 29.89 -6.47
N GLU A 355 -3.05 29.24 -7.57
CA GLU A 355 -1.73 28.68 -7.83
C GLU A 355 -0.87 29.76 -8.51
N VAL A 356 0.23 30.12 -7.88
CA VAL A 356 1.11 31.22 -8.28
C VAL A 356 2.51 30.70 -8.58
N SER A 357 3.09 31.12 -9.70
CA SER A 357 4.44 30.73 -10.12
C SER A 357 5.53 31.34 -9.23
N VAL A 358 6.47 30.52 -8.78
CA VAL A 358 7.62 30.99 -7.98
C VAL A 358 8.62 31.82 -8.81
N LYS A 359 8.62 31.66 -10.15
CA LYS A 359 9.56 32.36 -11.07
C LYS A 359 9.24 33.84 -11.27
N ASN A 360 7.97 34.22 -11.16
CA ASN A 360 7.54 35.57 -11.52
C ASN A 360 6.37 36.08 -10.68
N GLY A 361 5.75 35.24 -9.85
CA GLY A 361 4.60 35.63 -9.03
C GLY A 361 3.29 35.77 -9.79
N ASN A 362 3.23 35.31 -11.05
CA ASN A 362 2.00 35.33 -11.83
C ASN A 362 1.06 34.20 -11.39
N VAL A 363 -0.24 34.48 -11.45
CA VAL A 363 -1.29 33.49 -11.27
C VAL A 363 -1.29 32.54 -12.46
N LEU A 364 -1.13 31.26 -12.17
CA LEU A 364 -1.24 30.18 -13.15
C LEU A 364 -2.70 29.78 -13.33
N ARG A 365 -3.43 29.59 -12.21
CA ARG A 365 -4.86 29.27 -12.21
C ARG A 365 -5.50 29.49 -10.84
N GLU A 366 -6.83 29.53 -10.82
CA GLU A 366 -7.63 29.39 -9.61
C GLU A 366 -7.71 27.91 -9.19
N ARG A 367 -7.57 27.63 -7.89
CA ARG A 367 -7.65 26.29 -7.30
C ARG A 367 -9.00 26.06 -6.65
N LYS A 368 -10.00 25.76 -7.50
CA LYS A 368 -11.39 25.48 -7.07
C LYS A 368 -11.52 24.23 -6.20
N ASP A 369 -10.51 23.36 -6.24
CA ASP A 369 -10.37 22.16 -5.42
C ASP A 369 -9.91 22.44 -3.98
N ARG A 370 -9.53 23.69 -3.65
CA ARG A 370 -8.89 24.04 -2.38
C ARG A 370 -9.58 25.14 -1.61
N PHE A 371 -9.62 24.95 -0.29
CA PHE A 371 -10.09 25.94 0.67
C PHE A 371 -8.95 26.58 1.47
N ILE A 372 -7.73 26.02 1.39
CA ILE A 372 -6.54 26.52 2.08
C ILE A 372 -5.33 26.56 1.13
N GLY A 373 -4.46 27.56 1.32
CA GLY A 373 -3.16 27.62 0.67
C GLY A 373 -2.13 26.66 1.28
N ASN A 374 -0.91 26.68 0.77
CA ASN A 374 0.20 25.90 1.30
C ASN A 374 0.53 26.30 2.74
N THR A 375 0.87 25.31 3.55
CA THR A 375 1.43 25.50 4.89
C THR A 375 2.84 26.08 4.83
N TRP A 376 3.31 26.69 5.91
CA TRP A 376 4.66 27.25 5.96
C TRP A 376 5.75 26.22 5.65
N LYS A 377 5.64 25.00 6.19
CA LYS A 377 6.57 23.89 5.91
C LYS A 377 6.61 23.51 4.42
N GLN A 378 5.46 23.55 3.75
CA GLN A 378 5.40 23.32 2.30
C GLN A 378 6.06 24.46 1.52
N ILE A 379 5.82 25.71 1.93
CA ILE A 379 6.44 26.89 1.31
C ILE A 379 7.96 26.85 1.46
N GLU A 380 8.50 26.60 2.65
CA GLU A 380 9.96 26.45 2.86
C GLU A 380 10.54 25.38 1.94
N ASN A 381 9.95 24.19 1.94
CA ASN A 381 10.39 23.09 1.07
C ASN A 381 10.37 23.48 -0.42
N ILE A 382 9.42 24.30 -0.86
CA ILE A 382 9.34 24.76 -2.25
C ILE A 382 10.43 25.79 -2.54
N LEU A 383 10.59 26.78 -1.66
CA LEU A 383 11.56 27.87 -1.82
C LEU A 383 13.01 27.39 -1.70
N GLU A 384 13.27 26.32 -0.95
CA GLU A 384 14.57 25.63 -0.93
C GLU A 384 14.93 24.99 -2.28
N LYS A 385 13.95 24.59 -3.09
CA LYS A 385 14.19 23.99 -4.42
C LYS A 385 14.23 25.01 -5.53
N GLN A 386 13.46 26.09 -5.37
CA GLN A 386 13.45 27.18 -6.33
C GLN A 386 13.24 28.51 -5.59
N SER A 387 14.27 29.37 -5.62
CA SER A 387 14.20 30.68 -4.99
C SER A 387 13.06 31.54 -5.58
N TRP A 388 12.39 32.29 -4.71
CA TRP A 388 11.34 33.24 -5.11
C TRP A 388 11.93 34.36 -5.96
N GLN A 389 11.30 34.61 -7.12
CA GLN A 389 11.67 35.67 -8.06
C GLN A 389 10.50 36.60 -8.40
N GLY A 390 9.35 36.41 -7.75
CA GLY A 390 8.17 37.26 -7.93
C GLY A 390 8.20 38.55 -7.08
N PRO A 391 7.04 39.21 -6.91
CA PRO A 391 6.91 40.45 -6.14
C PRO A 391 7.46 40.33 -4.71
N THR A 392 7.95 41.42 -4.16
CA THR A 392 8.51 41.44 -2.80
C THR A 392 7.52 40.91 -1.76
N ILE A 393 7.98 39.95 -0.95
CA ILE A 393 7.22 39.39 0.15
C ILE A 393 7.44 40.27 1.38
N HIS A 394 6.36 40.83 1.92
CA HIS A 394 6.35 41.65 3.12
C HIS A 394 5.85 40.85 4.32
N GLU A 395 6.48 41.01 5.46
CA GLU A 395 5.97 40.52 6.74
C GLU A 395 4.91 41.47 7.30
N VAL A 396 3.83 40.90 7.82
CA VAL A 396 2.68 41.62 8.36
C VAL A 396 2.17 40.91 9.61
N VAL A 397 2.02 41.66 10.69
CA VAL A 397 1.33 41.18 11.88
C VAL A 397 -0.17 41.42 11.68
N LYS A 398 -0.95 40.33 11.59
CA LYS A 398 -2.40 40.43 11.55
C LYS A 398 -2.90 40.65 12.98
N VAL A 399 -3.23 41.89 13.31
CA VAL A 399 -3.89 42.23 14.58
C VAL A 399 -5.26 41.55 14.58
N ILE A 400 -5.39 40.43 15.29
CA ILE A 400 -6.69 39.82 15.55
C ILE A 400 -7.43 40.79 16.48
N LYS A 401 -8.30 41.63 15.92
CA LYS A 401 -9.28 42.37 16.74
C LYS A 401 -10.20 41.33 17.37
N THR A 402 -9.91 40.90 18.59
CA THR A 402 -10.89 40.22 19.43
C THR A 402 -12.01 41.22 19.71
N THR A 403 -13.08 41.15 18.93
CA THR A 403 -14.33 41.81 19.26
C THR A 403 -14.87 41.12 20.52
N LYS A 404 -14.50 41.63 21.70
CA LYS A 404 -15.21 41.28 22.94
C LYS A 404 -16.66 41.71 22.75
N ARG A 405 -17.54 40.76 22.40
CA ARG A 405 -18.98 40.93 22.57
C ARG A 405 -19.22 41.19 24.05
N LYS A 406 -19.42 42.45 24.43
CA LYS A 406 -20.03 42.80 25.71
C LYS A 406 -21.45 42.23 25.68
N CYS A 407 -21.65 41.08 26.30
CA CYS A 407 -22.97 40.66 26.74
C CYS A 407 -23.45 41.73 27.73
N LYS A 408 -24.33 42.62 27.28
CA LYS A 408 -25.16 43.40 28.19
C LYS A 408 -26.17 42.41 28.76
N SER A 409 -25.94 41.93 29.98
CA SER A 409 -27.03 41.43 30.81
C SER A 409 -28.03 42.58 30.98
N LYS A 410 -29.20 42.46 30.35
CA LYS A 410 -30.35 43.24 30.76
C LYS A 410 -30.88 42.58 32.02
N ALA A 411 -30.70 43.26 33.15
CA ALA A 411 -31.58 43.06 34.30
C ALA A 411 -32.94 43.65 33.92
N THR A 412 -33.98 42.82 33.93
CA THR A 412 -35.35 43.20 34.28
C THR A 412 -36.07 41.93 34.68
#